data_AF-A0A378KHY2-F1
#
_entry.id   AF-A0A378KHY2-F1
#
_cell.length_a   1.000
_cell.length_b   1.000
_cell.length_c   1.000
_cell.angle_alpha   90.00
_cell.angle_beta   90.00
_cell.angle_gamma   90.00
#
_symmetry.space_group_name_H-M   'P 1'
#
loop_
_entity.id
_entity.type
_entity.pdbx_description
1 polymer ?
#
loop_
_entity_poly.entity_id
_entity_poly.type
_entity_poly.pdbx_seq_one_letter_code
_entity_poly.pdbx_strand_id
1 'polypeptide(L)'
;MLRKIDKQFRQAEGEFYNLWPAVGFVNSVRFNFCYNMLENHTSFYGHPITINKKSRRVEPADFAKGIVASANLFMSYKYDIELSEAQ
;
A
#
# COMPACT_ATOMS: atom_id res chain seq x y z
N MET A 1 12.80 -13.19 9.15
CA MET A 1 12.70 -14.01 10.38
C MET A 1 11.27 -14.53 10.57
N LEU A 2 10.25 -13.65 10.55
CA LEU A 2 8.83 -14.02 10.64
C LEU A 2 8.37 -15.06 9.61
N ARG A 3 8.75 -14.92 8.32
CA ARG A 3 8.44 -15.90 7.27
C ARG A 3 8.74 -17.35 7.64
N LYS A 4 9.82 -17.63 8.38
CA LYS A 4 10.20 -19.00 8.75
C LYS A 4 9.40 -19.55 9.94
N ILE A 5 8.82 -18.68 10.77
CA ILE A 5 8.30 -19.02 12.09
C ILE A 5 6.77 -18.93 12.12
N ASP A 6 6.21 -17.90 11.49
CA ASP A 6 4.79 -17.57 11.57
C ASP A 6 4.04 -18.06 10.31
N LYS A 7 3.04 -18.93 10.53
CA LYS A 7 2.21 -19.49 9.46
C LYS A 7 1.21 -18.46 8.91
N GLN A 8 0.64 -17.61 9.76
CA GLN A 8 -0.31 -16.58 9.36
C GLN A 8 0.40 -15.51 8.53
N PHE A 9 1.60 -15.11 8.94
CA PHE A 9 2.44 -14.18 8.16
C PHE A 9 2.76 -14.73 6.76
N ARG A 10 3.11 -16.02 6.63
CA ARG A 10 3.35 -16.65 5.32
C ARG A 10 2.13 -16.62 4.40
N GLN A 11 0.93 -16.75 4.98
CA GLN A 11 -0.30 -16.69 4.22
C GLN A 11 -0.62 -15.25 3.80
N ALA A 12 -0.41 -14.29 4.69
CA ALA A 12 -0.63 -12.87 4.42
C ALA A 12 0.35 -12.29 3.40
N GLU A 13 1.65 -12.64 3.48
CA GLU A 13 2.67 -12.14 2.54
C GLU A 13 2.44 -12.64 1.10
N GLY A 14 1.85 -13.83 0.95
CA GLY A 14 1.59 -14.49 -0.32
C GLY A 14 0.17 -14.33 -0.85
N GLU A 15 -0.64 -13.45 -0.24
CA GLU A 15 -2.04 -13.27 -0.63
C GLU A 15 -2.16 -12.53 -1.97
N PHE A 16 -2.70 -13.22 -2.99
CA PHE A 16 -2.82 -12.68 -4.34
C PHE A 16 -3.69 -11.42 -4.42
N TYR A 17 -4.72 -11.29 -3.58
CA TYR A 17 -5.53 -10.07 -3.52
C TYR A 17 -4.72 -8.82 -3.13
N ASN A 18 -3.57 -9.00 -2.48
CA ASN A 18 -2.66 -7.93 -2.05
C ASN A 18 -1.39 -7.83 -2.91
N LEU A 19 -1.24 -8.66 -3.95
CA LEU A 19 -0.07 -8.67 -4.82
C LEU A 19 -0.41 -8.11 -6.20
N TRP A 20 -0.04 -6.85 -6.43
CA TRP A 20 -0.29 -6.14 -7.68
C TRP A 20 1.03 -5.77 -8.39
N PRO A 21 1.08 -5.84 -9.73
CA PRO A 21 2.25 -5.42 -10.48
C PRO A 21 2.48 -3.92 -10.29
N ALA A 22 3.74 -3.53 -10.06
CA ALA A 22 4.14 -2.15 -9.87
C ALA A 22 5.47 -1.84 -10.56
N VAL A 23 5.66 -0.58 -10.95
CA VAL A 23 6.95 -0.10 -11.46
C VAL A 23 7.98 -0.18 -10.33
N GLY A 24 9.09 -0.90 -10.55
CA GLY A 24 10.08 -1.19 -9.51
C GLY A 24 10.60 0.05 -8.78
N PHE A 25 10.93 1.10 -9.53
CA PHE A 25 11.38 2.38 -8.96
C PHE A 25 10.31 3.04 -8.07
N VAL A 26 9.05 3.06 -8.52
CA VAL A 26 7.93 3.59 -7.74
C VAL A 26 7.72 2.78 -6.47
N ASN A 27 7.77 1.44 -6.57
CA ASN A 27 7.63 0.55 -5.42
C ASN A 27 8.76 0.76 -4.39
N SER A 28 10.01 0.86 -4.85
CA SER A 28 11.16 1.14 -3.98
C SER A 28 11.02 2.47 -3.23
N VAL A 29 10.46 3.49 -3.87
CA VAL A 29 10.30 4.82 -3.27
C VAL A 29 9.05 4.94 -2.38
N ARG A 30 7.98 4.21 -2.70
CA ARG A 30 6.75 4.12 -1.90
C ARG A 30 7.02 3.52 -0.50
N PHE A 31 7.95 2.58 -0.41
CA PHE A 31 8.37 1.97 0.86
C PHE A 31 7.16 1.48 1.68
N ASN A 32 7.15 1.63 3.00
CA ASN A 32 6.02 1.30 3.88
C ASN A 32 5.16 2.53 4.24
N PHE A 33 5.05 3.50 3.33
CA PHE A 33 4.24 4.71 3.58
C PHE A 33 2.74 4.43 3.48
N CYS A 34 1.97 5.08 4.36
CA CYS A 34 0.52 4.96 4.41
C CYS A 34 -0.11 5.66 3.20
N TYR A 35 -1.24 5.12 2.75
CA TYR A 35 -2.03 5.78 1.73
C TYR A 35 -2.84 6.91 2.33
N ASN A 36 -2.87 8.06 1.65
CA ASN A 36 -3.67 9.21 2.06
C ASN A 36 -3.95 10.10 0.85
N MET A 37 -5.05 10.85 0.89
CA MET A 37 -5.31 11.96 -0.03
C MET A 37 -4.37 13.11 0.33
N LEU A 38 -3.63 13.64 -0.65
CA LEU A 38 -2.71 14.75 -0.44
C LEU A 38 -3.25 16.00 -1.13
N GLU A 39 -3.16 17.16 -0.47
CA GLU A 39 -3.63 18.43 -1.05
C GLU A 39 -2.86 18.82 -2.31
N ASN A 40 -1.56 18.50 -2.35
CA ASN A 40 -0.68 18.79 -3.48
C ASN A 40 -0.50 17.54 -4.34
N HIS A 41 -1.39 17.36 -5.31
CA HIS A 41 -1.25 16.31 -6.31
C HIS A 41 -0.04 16.59 -7.20
N THR A 42 0.94 15.69 -7.18
CA THR A 42 2.15 15.80 -8.01
C THR A 42 2.41 14.48 -8.69
N SER A 43 2.92 14.52 -9.92
CA SER A 43 3.38 13.31 -10.60
C SER A 43 4.79 12.95 -10.12
N PHE A 44 5.01 11.70 -9.76
CA PHE A 44 6.34 11.19 -9.44
C PHE A 44 7.04 10.70 -10.72
N TYR A 45 7.97 11.51 -11.26
CA TYR A 45 8.72 11.18 -12.48
C TYR A 45 7.83 10.69 -13.63
N GLY A 46 6.74 11.43 -13.92
CA GLY A 46 5.78 11.08 -14.97
C GLY A 46 4.78 9.97 -14.60
N HIS A 47 4.86 9.39 -13.40
CA HIS A 47 3.87 8.43 -12.91
C HIS A 47 2.76 9.15 -12.15
N PRO A 48 1.49 8.74 -12.32
CA PRO A 48 0.34 9.36 -11.64
C PRO A 48 0.24 8.90 -10.18
N ILE A 49 1.27 9.16 -9.39
CA ILE A 49 1.35 8.85 -7.97
C ILE A 49 2.04 10.02 -7.26
N THR A 50 1.44 10.47 -6.16
CA THR A 50 2.00 11.55 -5.34
C THR A 50 2.73 10.91 -4.17
N ILE A 51 3.99 11.27 -3.95
CA ILE A 51 4.79 10.73 -2.83
C ILE A 51 5.31 11.88 -1.97
N ASN A 52 4.81 11.98 -0.73
CA ASN A 52 5.34 12.90 0.26
C ASN A 52 6.22 12.14 1.28
N LYS A 53 7.54 12.18 1.04
CA LYS A 53 8.53 11.55 1.92
C LYS A 53 8.60 12.20 3.30
N LYS A 54 8.36 13.52 3.40
CA LYS A 54 8.42 14.25 4.68
C LYS A 54 7.31 13.79 5.62
N SER A 55 6.10 13.60 5.11
CA SER A 55 4.97 13.12 5.90
C SER A 55 4.79 11.60 5.88
N ARG A 56 5.65 10.87 5.16
CA ARG A 56 5.53 9.40 4.95
C ARG A 56 4.16 8.97 4.42
N ARG A 57 3.61 9.74 3.47
CA ARG A 57 2.30 9.50 2.85
C ARG A 57 2.41 9.37 1.34
N VAL A 58 1.56 8.54 0.77
CA VAL A 58 1.47 8.32 -0.68
C VAL A 58 0.03 8.42 -1.11
N GLU A 59 -0.24 9.12 -2.20
CA GLU A 59 -1.53 9.10 -2.86
C GLU A 59 -1.39 8.29 -4.15
N PRO A 60 -2.11 7.15 -4.29
CA PRO A 60 -2.10 6.36 -5.51
C PRO A 60 -2.87 7.08 -6.63
N ALA A 61 -2.68 6.64 -7.86
CA ALA A 61 -3.45 7.11 -9.00
C ALA A 61 -4.95 6.93 -8.77
N ASP A 62 -5.79 7.80 -9.34
CA ASP A 62 -7.24 7.75 -9.15
C ASP A 62 -7.83 6.37 -9.51
N PHE A 63 -7.38 5.78 -10.61
CA PHE A 63 -7.82 4.45 -11.03
C PHE A 63 -7.38 3.32 -10.07
N ALA A 64 -6.34 3.54 -9.26
CA ALA A 64 -5.81 2.57 -8.32
C ALA A 64 -6.37 2.72 -6.90
N LYS A 65 -6.97 3.86 -6.55
CA LYS A 65 -7.52 4.14 -5.21
C LYS A 65 -8.49 3.06 -4.74
N GLY A 66 -9.45 2.68 -5.58
CA GLY A 66 -10.43 1.64 -5.25
C GLY A 66 -9.79 0.28 -4.97
N ILE A 67 -8.87 -0.15 -5.83
CA ILE A 67 -8.15 -1.43 -5.69
C ILE A 67 -7.33 -1.45 -4.39
N VAL A 68 -6.61 -0.38 -4.11
CA VAL A 68 -5.81 -0.22 -2.89
C VAL A 68 -6.69 -0.28 -1.63
N ALA A 69 -7.82 0.42 -1.65
CA ALA A 69 -8.77 0.42 -0.54
C ALA A 69 -9.36 -0.99 -0.32
N SER A 70 -9.83 -1.65 -1.38
CA SER A 70 -10.37 -3.01 -1.30
C SER A 70 -9.33 -4.02 -0.79
N ALA A 71 -8.08 -3.92 -1.24
CA ALA A 71 -7.01 -4.79 -0.76
C ALA A 71 -6.72 -4.59 0.74
N ASN A 72 -6.64 -3.34 1.22
CA ASN A 72 -6.43 -3.06 2.65
C ASN A 72 -7.58 -3.59 3.51
N LEU A 73 -8.83 -3.34 3.10
CA LEU A 73 -10.01 -3.82 3.81
C LEU A 73 -10.06 -5.36 3.83
N PHE A 74 -9.73 -5.99 2.71
CA PHE A 74 -9.66 -7.45 2.63
C PHE A 74 -8.59 -8.02 3.55
N MET A 75 -7.39 -7.42 3.57
CA MET A 75 -6.30 -7.86 4.44
C MET A 75 -6.64 -7.66 5.92
N SER A 76 -7.28 -6.55 6.28
CA SER A 76 -7.77 -6.30 7.63
C SER A 76 -8.80 -7.36 8.05
N TYR A 77 -9.81 -7.60 7.23
CA TYR A 77 -10.85 -8.59 7.50
C TYR A 77 -10.32 -10.03 7.60
N LYS A 78 -9.46 -10.45 6.66
CA LYS A 78 -9.02 -11.85 6.56
C LYS A 78 -7.94 -12.22 7.56
N TYR A 79 -7.05 -11.29 7.89
CA TYR A 79 -5.86 -11.56 8.71
C TYR A 79 -5.86 -10.80 10.04
N ASP A 80 -6.95 -10.12 10.39
CA ASP A 80 -7.10 -9.35 11.63
C ASP A 80 -6.02 -8.27 11.78
N ILE A 81 -5.72 -7.59 10.67
CA ILE A 81 -4.76 -6.48 10.65
C ILE A 81 -5.51 -5.20 11.01
N GLU A 82 -5.11 -4.57 12.12
CA GLU A 82 -5.67 -3.29 12.55
C GLU A 82 -5.31 -2.17 11.56
N LEU A 83 -6.34 -1.43 11.14
CA LEU A 83 -6.19 -0.18 10.41
C LEU A 83 -6.34 0.98 11.41
N SER A 84 -5.46 1.98 11.32
CA SER A 84 -5.61 3.19 12.13
C SER A 84 -6.90 3.91 11.74
N GLU A 85 -7.54 4.65 12.63
CA GLU A 85 -8.81 5.37 12.35
C GLU A 85 -8.77 6.29 11.11
N ALA A 86 -7.57 6.77 10.73
CA ALA A 86 -7.37 7.60 9.55
C ALA A 86 -7.26 6.80 8.23
N GLN A 87 -7.34 5.47 8.27
CA GLN A 87 -7.15 4.51 7.16
C GLN A 87 -8.31 3.53 7.07
#